data_AF-A0A973MQL5-F1
#
_entry.id   AF-A0A973MQL5-F1
#
_cell.length_a   1.000
_cell.length_b   1.000
_cell.length_c   1.000
_cell.angle_alpha   90.00
_cell.angle_beta   90.00
_cell.angle_gamma   90.00
#
_symmetry.space_group_name_H-M   'P 1'
#
loop_
_entity.id
_entity.type
_entity.pdbx_description
1 polymer ?
#
loop_
_entity_poly.entity_id
_entity_poly.type
_entity_poly.pdbx_seq_one_letter_code
_entity_poly.pdbx_strand_id
1 'polypeptide(L)' 'MKPRIEIVVARDPDEATFLKYYRDGQEVTAAELGVVEYHVDPGASGADEEWQASMRATAARASVSAGAELLEQVDLYA' A
#
# COMPACT_ATOMS: atom_id res chain seq x y z
N MET A 1 19.83 -18.77 8.61
CA MET A 1 18.74 -18.03 9.28
C MET A 1 17.95 -17.30 8.21
N LYS A 2 16.61 -17.23 8.28
CA LYS A 2 15.83 -16.43 7.31
C LYS A 2 15.92 -14.94 7.73
N PRO A 3 16.08 -13.99 6.80
CA PRO A 3 16.11 -12.57 7.14
C PRO A 3 14.77 -12.16 7.76
N ARG A 4 14.81 -11.34 8.81
CA ARG A 4 13.61 -10.72 9.39
C ARG A 4 13.39 -9.39 8.70
N ILE A 5 12.20 -9.21 8.12
CA ILE A 5 11.74 -7.94 7.57
C ILE A 5 10.68 -7.37 8.50
N GLU A 6 10.83 -6.10 8.86
CA GLU A 6 9.86 -5.34 9.63
C GLU A 6 9.43 -4.12 8.81
N ILE A 7 8.13 -3.83 8.82
CA ILE A 7 7.54 -2.68 8.11
C ILE A 7 6.79 -1.87 9.16
N VAL A 8 7.11 -0.59 9.28
CA VAL A 8 6.39 0.36 10.13
C VAL A 8 5.54 1.23 9.22
N VAL A 9 4.22 1.16 9.38
CA VAL A 9 3.26 2.02 8.69
C VAL A 9 2.78 3.06 9.70
N ALA A 10 3.00 4.33 9.40
CA ALA A 10 2.56 5.43 10.25
C ALA A 10 1.83 6.47 9.41
N ARG A 11 0.68 6.91 9.92
CA ARG A 11 -0.13 7.96 9.32
C ARG A 11 0.19 9.25 10.06
N ASP A 12 0.74 10.22 9.35
CA ASP A 12 0.83 11.59 9.84
C ASP A 12 -0.61 12.12 10.01
N PRO A 13 -0.96 12.74 11.15
CA PRO A 13 -2.22 13.45 11.31
C PRO A 13 -2.53 14.44 10.20
N ASP A 14 -1.50 15.01 9.57
CA ASP A 14 -1.63 16.20 8.74
C ASP A 14 -1.58 15.97 7.23
N GLU A 15 -1.28 14.77 6.68
CA GLU A 15 -1.66 14.42 5.28
C GLU A 15 -1.10 13.09 4.72
N ALA A 16 0.02 12.54 5.23
CA ALA A 16 0.72 11.43 4.54
C ALA A 16 0.84 10.14 5.37
N THR A 17 0.61 8.99 4.71
CA THR A 17 1.06 7.68 5.22
C THR A 17 2.50 7.44 4.79
N PHE A 18 3.39 7.13 5.72
CA PHE A 18 4.78 6.80 5.44
C PHE A 18 5.12 5.39 5.91
N LEU A 19 5.98 4.73 5.12
CA LEU A 19 6.50 3.40 5.40
C LEU A 19 7.99 3.48 5.74
N LYS A 20 8.40 2.80 6.79
CA LYS A 20 9.82 2.54 7.11
C LYS A 20 10.09 1.05 7.10
N TYR A 21 11.24 0.67 6.55
CA TYR A 21 11.61 -0.72 6.38
C TYR A 21 12.86 -1.05 7.19
N TYR A 22 12.84 -2.19 7.87
CA TYR A 22 13.99 -2.69 8.60
C TYR A 22 14.30 -4.12 8.16
N ARG A 23 15.57 -4.42 7.91
CA ARG A 23 16.09 -5.77 7.70
C ARG A 23 17.01 -6.11 8.86
N ASP A 24 16.60 -7.08 9.67
CA ASP A 24 17.35 -7.55 10.85
C ASP A 24 17.73 -6.39 11.81
N GLY A 25 16.79 -5.47 12.04
CA GLY A 25 16.94 -4.33 12.93
C GLY A 25 17.66 -3.11 12.34
N GLN A 26 18.15 -3.18 11.09
CA GLN A 26 18.74 -2.05 10.38
C GLN A 26 17.75 -1.42 9.42
N GLU A 27 17.58 -0.09 9.48
CA GLU A 27 16.74 0.66 8.53
C GLU A 27 17.33 0.57 7.11
N VAL A 28 16.47 0.31 6.13
CA VAL A 28 16.80 0.18 4.70
C VAL A 28 15.74 0.87 3.86
N THR A 29 16.06 1.14 2.59
CA THR A 29 15.09 1.69 1.63
C THR A 29 14.17 0.60 1.05
N ALA A 30 12.98 0.97 0.58
CA ALA A 30 12.10 0.09 -0.17
C ALA A 30 12.80 -0.55 -1.38
N ALA A 31 13.62 0.24 -2.09
CA ALA A 31 14.38 -0.21 -3.25
C ALA A 31 15.37 -1.34 -2.91
N GLU A 32 16.05 -1.24 -1.77
CA GLU A 32 16.98 -2.30 -1.29
C GLU A 32 16.28 -3.60 -0.93
N LEU A 33 14.98 -3.56 -0.62
CA LEU A 33 14.15 -4.74 -0.40
C LEU A 33 13.38 -5.20 -1.64
N GLY A 34 13.49 -4.48 -2.76
CA GLY A 34 12.68 -4.73 -3.96
C GLY A 34 11.18 -4.51 -3.74
N VAL A 35 10.81 -3.65 -2.78
CA VAL A 35 9.42 -3.33 -2.48
C VAL A 35 8.90 -2.29 -3.47
N VAL A 36 7.72 -2.54 -4.02
CA VAL A 36 6.93 -1.59 -4.81
C VAL A 36 5.75 -1.15 -3.97
N GLU A 37 5.63 0.15 -3.74
CA GLU A 37 4.58 0.72 -2.90
C GLU A 37 3.43 1.27 -3.75
N TYR A 38 2.21 0.98 -3.32
CA TYR A 38 1.00 1.60 -3.85
C TYR A 38 0.24 2.23 -2.68
N HIS A 39 -0.04 3.53 -2.79
CA HIS A 39 -0.73 4.28 -1.74
C HIS A 39 -2.09 4.68 -2.29
N VAL A 40 -3.15 4.07 -1.77
CA VAL A 40 -4.53 4.40 -2.12
C VAL A 40 -5.29 4.62 -0.82
N ASP A 41 -5.67 5.86 -0.55
CA ASP A 41 -6.36 6.27 0.69
C ASP A 41 -7.75 6.81 0.31
N PRO A 42 -8.83 6.35 0.96
CA PRO A 42 -10.18 6.88 0.75
C PRO A 42 -10.36 8.30 1.32
N GLY A 43 -9.37 8.84 2.03
CA GLY A 43 -9.44 10.16 2.64
C GLY A 43 -10.63 10.31 3.58
N ALA A 44 -11.16 11.53 3.69
CA ALA A 44 -12.35 11.83 4.49
C ALA A 44 -13.67 11.50 3.78
N SER A 45 -13.67 11.39 2.45
CA SER A 45 -14.86 11.12 1.64
C SER A 45 -15.25 9.65 1.61
N GLY A 46 -14.32 8.74 1.93
CA GLY A 46 -14.59 7.32 2.00
C GLY A 46 -14.38 6.62 0.65
N ALA A 47 -15.05 5.48 0.46
CA ALA A 47 -14.89 4.66 -0.74
C ALA A 47 -15.70 5.17 -1.95
N ASP A 48 -15.56 6.46 -2.26
CA ASP A 48 -16.26 7.13 -3.37
C ASP A 48 -15.75 6.72 -4.76
N GLU A 49 -16.36 7.24 -5.83
CA GLU A 49 -15.99 6.92 -7.21
C GLU A 49 -14.52 7.24 -7.53
N GLU A 50 -13.96 8.28 -6.91
CA GLU A 50 -12.55 8.67 -7.08
C GLU A 50 -11.62 7.64 -6.44
N TRP A 51 -11.92 7.23 -5.21
CA TRP A 51 -11.20 6.15 -4.53
C TRP A 51 -11.27 4.84 -5.32
N GLN A 52 -12.46 4.44 -5.79
CA GLN A 52 -12.64 3.23 -6.58
C GLN A 52 -11.87 3.29 -7.90
N ALA A 53 -11.86 4.44 -8.59
CA ALA A 53 -11.07 4.63 -9.81
C ALA A 53 -9.57 4.52 -9.53
N SER A 54 -9.09 5.10 -8.42
CA SER A 54 -7.68 4.99 -7.99
C SER A 54 -7.28 3.54 -7.67
N MET A 55 -8.15 2.79 -6.99
CA MET A 55 -7.96 1.35 -6.72
C MET A 55 -7.87 0.54 -8.02
N ARG A 56 -8.80 0.73 -8.98
CA ARG A 56 -8.78 0.02 -10.27
C ARG A 56 -7.56 0.36 -11.10
N ALA A 57 -7.16 1.63 -11.13
CA ALA A 57 -5.94 2.07 -11.83
C ALA A 57 -4.69 1.44 -11.20
N THR A 58 -4.65 1.34 -9.87
CA THR A 58 -3.56 0.70 -9.12
C THR A 58 -3.52 -0.81 -9.35
N ALA A 59 -4.68 -1.48 -9.36
CA ALA A 59 -4.78 -2.91 -9.61
C ALA A 59 -4.19 -3.29 -10.98
N ALA A 60 -4.41 -2.46 -12.01
CA ALA A 60 -3.91 -2.71 -13.37
C ALA A 60 -2.36 -2.66 -13.49
N ARG A 61 -1.68 -2.00 -12.55
CA ARG A 61 -0.22 -1.88 -12.49
C ARG A 61 0.43 -2.85 -11.50
N ALA A 62 -0.37 -3.42 -10.61
CA ALA A 62 0.09 -4.32 -9.57
C ALA A 62 0.38 -5.73 -10.13
N SER A 63 1.01 -6.58 -9.32
CA SER A 63 1.08 -8.00 -9.62
C SER A 63 -0.32 -8.61 -9.68
N VAL A 64 -0.48 -9.76 -10.34
CA VAL A 64 -1.79 -10.43 -10.49
C VAL A 64 -2.50 -10.61 -9.13
N SER A 65 -1.78 -11.10 -8.12
CA SER A 65 -2.36 -11.33 -6.79
C SER A 65 -2.68 -10.04 -6.05
N ALA A 66 -1.81 -9.03 -6.10
CA ALA A 66 -2.07 -7.75 -5.45
C ALA A 66 -3.19 -6.96 -6.14
N GLY A 67 -3.27 -7.04 -7.47
CA GLY A 67 -4.34 -6.44 -8.25
C GLY A 67 -5.69 -7.09 -7.96
N ALA A 68 -5.74 -8.42 -7.79
CA ALA A 68 -6.96 -9.13 -7.40
C ALA A 68 -7.49 -8.67 -6.03
N GLU A 69 -6.60 -8.54 -5.04
CA GLU A 69 -6.96 -8.04 -3.70
C GLU A 69 -7.55 -6.62 -3.77
N LEU A 70 -6.93 -5.72 -4.55
CA LEU A 70 -7.43 -4.35 -4.71
C LEU A 70 -8.81 -4.32 -5.38
N LEU A 71 -9.07 -5.19 -6.36
CA LEU A 71 -10.39 -5.26 -7.02
C LEU A 71 -11.47 -5.82 -6.09
N GLU A 72 -11.14 -6.80 -5.25
CA GLU A 72 -12.06 -7.32 -4.24
C GLU A 72 -12.50 -6.22 -3.26
N GLN A 73 -11.57 -5.35 -2.82
CA GLN A 73 -11.93 -4.19 -2.00
C GLN A 73 -12.90 -3.24 -2.72
N VAL A 74 -12.70 -2.99 -4.02
CA VAL A 74 -13.65 -2.16 -4.77
C VAL A 74 -15.03 -2.79 -4.81
N ASP A 75 -15.13 -4.10 -5.06
CA ASP A 75 -16.41 -4.80 -5.11
C ASP A 75 -17.11 -4.86 -3.74
N LEU A 76 -16.36 -4.84 -2.64
CA LEU A 76 -16.89 -4.81 -1.27
C LEU A 76 -17.50 -3.45 -0.88
N TYR A 77 -17.00 -2.36 -1.47
CA TYR A 77 -17.41 -0.98 -1.12
C TYR A 77 -18.15 -0.25 -2.25
N ALA A 78 -18.47 -0.93 -3.35
CA ALA A 78 -19.33 -0.44 -4.44
C ALA A 78 -20.82 -0.68 -4.15
#